data_AF-E2BL46-F1
#
_entry.id   AF-E2BL46-F1
#
_cell.length_a   1.000
_cell.length_b   1.000
_cell.length_c   1.000
_cell.angle_alpha   90.00
_cell.angle_beta   90.00
_cell.angle_gamma   90.00
#
_symmetry.space_group_name_H-M   'P 1'
#
loop_
_entity.id
_entity.type
_entity.pdbx_description
1 polymer ?
#
loop_
_entity_poly.entity_id
_entity_poly.type
_entity_poly.pdbx_seq_one_letter_code
_entity_poly.pdbx_strand_id
1 'polypeptide(L)'
;SSKLAKTKPFDQLSYKQKKRRTEILRAENNVDELTFATSMNMRQSGNKDISKIISYLTANPGEASRIWAFCEDKIEHNQKLYCKEEALALIISLNLSKSKYKQLRIMSLNQGVKLYFSYYQIQQAKKDCYLSKEMIKCTDTYAKIELQALLDLTTQRLFKAIDTNADSQEFKLISKWGFDGASGQSFY
;
A
#
# COMPACT_ATOMS: atom_id res chain seq x y z
N SER A 1 39.70 -29.29 17.31
CA SER A 1 39.53 -27.82 17.29
C SER A 1 38.32 -27.49 16.41
N SER A 2 37.12 -27.35 16.99
CA SER A 2 35.89 -27.11 16.24
C SER A 2 35.71 -25.61 15.97
N LYS A 3 35.58 -25.24 14.69
CA LYS A 3 35.28 -23.87 14.27
C LYS A 3 33.84 -23.54 14.67
N LEU A 4 33.64 -22.96 15.85
CA LEU A 4 32.38 -22.33 16.25
C LEU A 4 32.16 -21.10 15.36
N ALA A 5 31.34 -21.25 14.32
CA ALA A 5 30.85 -20.12 13.55
C ALA A 5 30.14 -19.16 14.52
N LYS A 6 30.65 -17.91 14.63
CA LYS A 6 30.01 -16.86 15.45
C LYS A 6 28.58 -16.67 14.95
N THR A 7 27.61 -17.12 15.74
CA THR A 7 26.19 -16.91 15.44
C THR A 7 25.87 -15.43 15.62
N LYS A 8 25.15 -14.85 14.65
CA LYS A 8 24.71 -13.46 14.74
C LYS A 8 23.87 -13.26 16.02
N PRO A 9 23.98 -12.08 16.67
CA PRO A 9 23.09 -11.67 17.75
C PRO A 9 21.61 -11.83 17.36
N PHE A 10 20.75 -12.17 18.32
CA PHE A 10 19.35 -12.53 18.05
C PHE A 10 18.58 -11.38 17.39
N ASP A 11 18.78 -10.15 17.85
CA ASP A 11 18.22 -8.91 17.33
C ASP A 11 18.50 -8.70 15.83
N GLN A 12 19.68 -9.10 15.36
CA GLN A 12 20.15 -8.95 13.98
C GLN A 12 19.70 -10.08 13.02
N LEU A 13 18.98 -11.09 13.51
CA LEU A 13 18.47 -12.18 12.68
C LEU A 13 17.20 -11.77 11.89
N SER A 14 17.07 -12.30 10.67
CA SER A 14 15.81 -12.23 9.91
C SER A 14 14.68 -12.99 10.61
N TYR A 15 13.43 -12.69 10.26
CA TYR A 15 12.25 -13.37 10.84
C TYR A 15 12.32 -14.90 10.73
N LYS A 16 12.66 -15.44 9.53
CA LYS A 16 12.81 -16.89 9.32
C LYS A 16 13.88 -17.49 10.23
N GLN A 17 14.98 -16.79 10.45
CA GLN A 17 16.07 -17.24 11.32
C GLN A 17 15.68 -17.18 12.80
N LYS A 18 15.00 -16.11 13.24
CA LYS A 18 14.45 -16.01 14.60
C LYS A 18 13.48 -17.15 14.89
N LYS A 19 12.53 -17.40 13.97
CA LYS A 19 11.55 -18.50 14.07
C LYS A 19 12.24 -19.86 14.27
N ARG A 20 13.23 -20.19 13.43
CA ARG A 20 14.00 -21.44 13.55
C ARG A 20 14.78 -21.52 14.86
N ARG A 21 15.40 -20.43 15.29
CA ARG A 21 16.20 -20.40 16.53
C ARG A 21 15.35 -20.61 17.78
N THR A 22 14.09 -20.17 17.77
CA THR A 22 13.13 -20.35 18.87
C THR A 22 12.30 -21.65 18.79
N GLU A 23 12.58 -22.53 17.84
CA GLU A 23 11.76 -23.73 17.61
C GLU A 23 11.80 -24.70 18.78
N ILE A 24 13.00 -24.99 19.29
CA ILE A 24 13.21 -25.86 20.45
C ILE A 24 12.48 -25.31 21.69
N LEU A 25 12.66 -24.01 21.98
CA LEU A 25 12.00 -23.33 23.09
C LEU A 25 10.47 -23.47 23.07
N ARG A 26 9.85 -23.37 21.87
CA ARG A 26 8.40 -23.50 21.70
C ARG A 26 7.92 -24.96 21.68
N ALA A 27 8.81 -25.91 21.39
CA ALA A 27 8.49 -27.34 21.41
C ALA A 27 8.56 -27.91 22.82
N GLU A 28 9.48 -27.40 23.65
CA GLU A 28 9.75 -27.94 24.99
C GLU A 28 8.94 -27.27 26.11
N ASN A 29 8.38 -26.09 25.88
CA ASN A 29 7.68 -25.32 26.91
C ASN A 29 6.27 -24.96 26.45
N ASN A 30 5.33 -24.91 27.39
CA ASN A 30 3.97 -24.49 27.08
C ASN A 30 3.83 -22.95 27.02
N VAL A 31 2.69 -22.48 26.54
CA VAL A 31 2.43 -21.03 26.36
C VAL A 31 2.46 -20.27 27.69
N ASP A 32 1.98 -20.88 28.78
CA ASP A 32 1.92 -20.23 30.10
C ASP A 32 3.33 -20.04 30.68
N GLU A 33 4.18 -21.07 30.59
CA GLU A 33 5.59 -21.02 30.98
C GLU A 33 6.35 -19.96 30.18
N LEU A 34 6.15 -19.92 28.85
CA LEU A 34 6.80 -18.92 27.99
C LEU A 34 6.32 -17.50 28.30
N THR A 35 5.03 -17.33 28.62
CA THR A 35 4.45 -16.02 28.95
C THR A 35 4.93 -15.53 30.31
N PHE A 36 5.02 -16.43 31.28
CA PHE A 36 5.57 -16.15 32.60
C PHE A 36 7.07 -15.80 32.51
N ALA A 37 7.86 -16.61 31.80
CA ALA A 37 9.28 -16.35 31.57
C ALA A 37 9.51 -15.00 30.89
N THR A 38 8.70 -14.66 29.88
CA THR A 38 8.75 -13.35 29.22
C THR A 38 8.47 -12.22 30.20
N SER A 39 7.41 -12.34 31.02
CA SER A 39 7.06 -11.35 32.04
C SER A 39 8.19 -11.15 33.05
N MET A 40 8.84 -12.24 33.49
CA MET A 40 9.97 -12.18 34.42
C MET A 40 11.19 -11.48 33.81
N ASN A 41 11.55 -11.82 32.57
CA ASN A 41 12.65 -11.17 31.85
C ASN A 41 12.38 -9.67 31.60
N MET A 42 11.13 -9.29 31.33
CA MET A 42 10.73 -7.88 31.20
C MET A 42 10.90 -7.12 32.51
N ARG A 43 10.53 -7.72 33.66
CA ARG A 43 10.79 -7.11 34.98
C ARG A 43 12.28 -6.95 35.26
N GLN A 44 13.07 -7.99 34.98
CA GLN A 44 14.51 -7.99 35.22
C GLN A 44 15.24 -6.96 34.35
N SER A 45 14.77 -6.73 33.13
CA SER A 45 15.28 -5.69 32.23
C SER A 45 14.77 -4.26 32.54
N GLY A 46 14.02 -4.08 33.62
CA GLY A 46 13.49 -2.78 34.06
C GLY A 46 12.14 -2.40 33.43
N ASN A 47 11.63 -3.19 32.49
CA ASN A 47 10.37 -2.97 31.77
C ASN A 47 9.15 -3.46 32.57
N LYS A 48 8.95 -2.90 33.77
CA LYS A 48 7.91 -3.33 34.71
C LYS A 48 6.49 -3.16 34.16
N ASP A 49 6.23 -2.08 33.43
CA ASP A 49 4.91 -1.79 32.87
C ASP A 49 4.54 -2.77 31.75
N ILE A 50 5.49 -3.11 30.88
CA ILE A 50 5.31 -4.14 29.84
C ILE A 50 4.96 -5.48 30.50
N SER A 51 5.66 -5.87 31.57
CA SER A 51 5.32 -7.09 32.30
C SER A 51 3.89 -7.07 32.85
N LYS A 52 3.45 -5.96 33.46
CA LYS A 52 2.08 -5.83 33.98
C LYS A 52 1.05 -5.96 32.85
N ILE A 53 1.29 -5.33 31.71
CA ILE A 53 0.42 -5.38 30.53
C ILE A 53 0.31 -6.82 30.01
N ILE A 54 1.43 -7.53 29.84
CA ILE A 54 1.42 -8.92 29.40
C ILE A 54 0.60 -9.77 30.37
N SER A 55 0.85 -9.67 31.68
CA SER A 55 0.10 -10.43 32.67
C SER A 55 -1.41 -10.12 32.66
N TYR A 56 -1.78 -8.84 32.50
CA TYR A 56 -3.17 -8.41 32.42
C TYR A 56 -3.88 -8.98 31.17
N LEU A 57 -3.26 -8.88 29.99
CA LEU A 57 -3.83 -9.37 28.73
C LEU A 57 -3.94 -10.89 28.69
N THR A 58 -2.96 -11.60 29.25
CA THR A 58 -3.02 -13.05 29.39
C THR A 58 -4.17 -13.49 30.27
N ALA A 59 -4.45 -12.76 31.36
CA ALA A 59 -5.59 -13.04 32.25
C ALA A 59 -6.94 -12.59 31.66
N ASN A 60 -6.94 -11.64 30.73
CA ASN A 60 -8.16 -11.01 30.18
C ASN A 60 -8.14 -10.99 28.64
N PRO A 61 -8.17 -12.15 27.96
CA PRO A 61 -8.04 -12.22 26.50
C PRO A 61 -9.17 -11.49 25.75
N GLY A 62 -10.36 -11.36 26.34
CA GLY A 62 -11.48 -10.61 25.74
C GLY A 62 -11.22 -9.10 25.59
N GLU A 63 -10.35 -8.52 26.42
CA GLU A 63 -9.95 -7.12 26.33
C GLU A 63 -8.87 -6.90 25.25
N ALA A 64 -8.21 -7.96 24.78
CA ALA A 64 -7.14 -7.86 23.79
C ALA A 64 -7.64 -7.23 22.47
N SER A 65 -8.86 -7.55 22.04
CA SER A 65 -9.46 -6.95 20.83
C SER A 65 -9.74 -5.46 21.00
N ARG A 66 -10.19 -5.04 22.19
CA ARG A 66 -10.44 -3.63 22.50
C ARG A 66 -9.15 -2.82 22.56
N ILE A 67 -8.14 -3.38 23.21
CA ILE A 67 -6.81 -2.77 23.31
C ILE A 67 -6.15 -2.74 21.93
N TRP A 68 -6.33 -3.79 21.11
CA TRP A 68 -5.90 -3.80 19.73
C TRP A 68 -6.52 -2.64 18.94
N ALA A 69 -7.84 -2.44 18.97
CA ALA A 69 -8.49 -1.34 18.25
C ALA A 69 -7.95 0.05 18.65
N PHE A 70 -7.63 0.25 19.93
CA PHE A 70 -7.00 1.49 20.39
C PHE A 70 -5.55 1.65 19.90
N CYS A 71 -4.79 0.55 19.87
CA CYS A 71 -3.42 0.55 19.38
C CYS A 71 -3.35 0.63 17.86
N GLU A 72 -4.31 0.05 17.15
CA GLU A 72 -4.42 -0.01 15.70
C GLU A 72 -4.42 1.40 15.13
N ASP A 73 -5.25 2.31 15.64
CA ASP A 73 -5.26 3.73 15.22
C ASP A 73 -3.87 4.41 15.38
N LYS A 74 -3.16 4.10 16.46
CA LYS A 74 -1.81 4.64 16.74
C LYS A 74 -0.70 3.97 15.93
N ILE A 75 -0.90 2.73 15.49
CA ILE A 75 0.04 1.94 14.68
C ILE A 75 -0.21 2.18 13.18
N GLU A 76 -1.47 2.37 12.77
CA GLU A 76 -1.93 2.68 11.40
C GLU A 76 -1.72 4.14 11.00
N HIS A 77 -1.35 5.02 11.95
CA HIS A 77 -0.60 6.23 11.63
C HIS A 77 0.78 5.96 10.97
N ASN A 78 1.11 4.69 10.66
CA ASN A 78 1.99 4.35 9.54
C ASN A 78 1.39 4.83 8.20
N GLN A 79 1.60 6.13 7.92
CA GLN A 79 1.63 6.77 6.60
C GLN A 79 0.70 6.13 5.58
N LYS A 80 -0.53 6.67 5.50
CA LYS A 80 -1.48 6.36 4.43
C LYS A 80 -0.73 6.42 3.09
N LEU A 81 -0.49 5.23 2.52
CA LEU A 81 0.11 5.09 1.21
C LEU A 81 -0.76 5.85 0.22
N TYR A 82 -0.17 6.69 -0.62
CA TYR A 82 -0.89 7.15 -1.82
C TYR A 82 -1.34 5.93 -2.59
N CYS A 83 -2.61 5.81 -2.98
CA CYS A 83 -3.07 4.75 -3.88
C CYS A 83 -2.47 4.89 -5.30
N LYS A 84 -2.62 3.87 -6.15
CA LYS A 84 -2.01 3.89 -7.50
C LYS A 84 -2.61 5.03 -8.36
N GLU A 85 -3.87 5.37 -8.11
CA GLU A 85 -4.62 6.47 -8.73
C GLU A 85 -4.17 7.83 -8.21
N GLU A 86 -3.99 8.00 -6.90
CA GLU A 86 -3.49 9.25 -6.33
C GLU A 86 -2.05 9.53 -6.77
N ALA A 87 -1.20 8.50 -6.84
CA ALA A 87 0.15 8.64 -7.37
C ALA A 87 0.16 8.99 -8.87
N LEU A 88 -0.81 8.50 -9.65
CA LEU A 88 -1.01 8.92 -11.04
C LEU A 88 -1.45 10.39 -11.12
N ALA A 89 -2.41 10.79 -10.28
CA ALA A 89 -2.88 12.18 -10.19
C ALA A 89 -1.74 13.13 -9.82
N LEU A 90 -0.85 12.74 -8.90
CA LEU A 90 0.35 13.50 -8.55
C LEU A 90 1.28 13.71 -9.74
N ILE A 91 1.54 12.65 -10.52
CA ILE A 91 2.38 12.74 -11.73
C ILE A 91 1.80 13.75 -12.73
N ILE A 92 0.48 13.72 -12.94
CA ILE A 92 -0.20 14.61 -13.89
C ILE A 92 -0.19 16.05 -13.37
N SER A 93 -0.61 16.24 -12.12
CA SER A 93 -0.76 17.58 -11.50
C SER A 93 0.56 18.33 -11.38
N LEU A 94 1.65 17.59 -11.15
CA LEU A 94 3.01 18.17 -11.03
C LEU A 94 3.83 18.03 -12.33
N ASN A 95 3.23 17.56 -13.42
CA ASN A 95 3.89 17.31 -14.70
C ASN A 95 5.23 16.53 -14.56
N LEU A 96 5.23 15.48 -13.74
CA LEU A 96 6.44 14.71 -13.47
C LEU A 96 6.76 13.74 -14.61
N SER A 97 8.02 13.68 -14.99
CA SER A 97 8.51 12.59 -15.83
C SER A 97 8.58 11.28 -15.02
N LYS A 98 8.62 10.15 -15.73
CA LYS A 98 8.85 8.82 -15.13
C LYS A 98 10.13 8.77 -14.29
N SER A 99 11.20 9.44 -14.73
CA SER A 99 12.47 9.47 -14.00
C SER A 99 12.36 10.28 -12.70
N LYS A 100 11.74 11.47 -12.76
CA LYS A 100 11.51 12.32 -11.57
C LYS A 100 10.65 11.61 -10.54
N TYR A 101 9.55 10.96 -10.96
CA TYR A 101 8.72 10.17 -10.04
C TYR A 101 9.50 9.02 -9.38
N LYS A 102 10.32 8.28 -10.15
CA LYS A 102 11.15 7.20 -9.60
C LYS A 102 12.16 7.72 -8.58
N GLN A 103 12.79 8.87 -8.84
CA GLN A 103 13.71 9.50 -7.89
C GLN A 103 12.99 9.90 -6.60
N LEU A 104 11.84 10.53 -6.71
CA LEU A 104 11.00 10.92 -5.57
C LEU A 104 10.60 9.71 -4.70
N ARG A 105 10.26 8.58 -5.33
CA ARG A 105 10.03 7.30 -4.62
C ARG A 105 11.30 6.77 -3.94
N ILE A 106 12.45 6.82 -4.60
CA ILE A 106 13.72 6.36 -4.00
C ILE A 106 14.07 7.21 -2.78
N MET A 107 13.91 8.53 -2.86
CA MET A 107 14.16 9.45 -1.74
C MET A 107 13.29 9.09 -0.52
N SER A 108 12.00 8.84 -0.74
CA SER A 108 11.07 8.36 0.29
C SER A 108 11.57 7.05 0.94
N LEU A 109 11.93 6.06 0.12
CA LEU A 109 12.40 4.76 0.62
C LEU A 109 13.72 4.85 1.39
N ASN A 110 14.63 5.73 0.97
CA ASN A 110 15.90 5.97 1.66
C ASN A 110 15.68 6.54 3.08
N GLN A 111 14.57 7.24 3.31
CA GLN A 111 14.15 7.72 4.62
C GLN A 111 13.36 6.66 5.42
N GLY A 112 13.28 5.41 4.94
CA GLY A 112 12.51 4.34 5.57
C GLY A 112 10.99 4.45 5.37
N VAL A 113 10.55 5.42 4.57
CA VAL A 113 9.15 5.76 4.37
C VAL A 113 8.68 5.17 3.04
N LYS A 114 7.68 4.29 3.09
CA LYS A 114 7.09 3.71 1.88
C LYS A 114 5.84 4.49 1.51
N LEU A 115 5.99 5.72 1.02
CA LEU A 115 4.86 6.60 0.72
C LEU A 115 4.26 6.38 -0.68
N TYR A 116 5.11 6.03 -1.66
CA TYR A 116 4.74 6.01 -3.08
C TYR A 116 4.76 4.61 -3.71
N PHE A 117 3.72 4.29 -4.48
CA PHE A 117 3.66 3.03 -5.25
C PHE A 117 4.73 2.94 -6.35
N SER A 118 5.03 1.72 -6.77
CA SER A 118 5.96 1.52 -7.87
C SER A 118 5.40 2.09 -9.18
N TYR A 119 6.29 2.50 -10.08
CA TYR A 119 5.86 2.98 -11.40
C TYR A 119 5.09 1.91 -12.19
N TYR A 120 5.36 0.62 -11.97
CA TYR A 120 4.62 -0.47 -12.59
C TYR A 120 3.13 -0.43 -12.21
N GLN A 121 2.82 -0.22 -10.93
CA GLN A 121 1.43 -0.15 -10.46
C GLN A 121 0.70 1.08 -11.02
N ILE A 122 1.40 2.22 -11.09
CA ILE A 122 0.86 3.42 -11.76
C ILE A 122 0.62 3.17 -13.24
N GLN A 123 1.50 2.41 -13.91
CA GLN A 123 1.31 2.06 -15.31
C GLN A 123 0.04 1.22 -15.51
N GLN A 124 -0.31 0.35 -14.56
CA GLN A 124 -1.60 -0.35 -14.59
C GLN A 124 -2.76 0.63 -14.43
N ALA A 125 -2.69 1.56 -13.45
CA ALA A 125 -3.70 2.61 -13.31
C ALA A 125 -3.87 3.46 -14.59
N LYS A 126 -2.77 3.75 -15.32
CA LYS A 126 -2.82 4.40 -16.64
C LYS A 126 -3.56 3.55 -17.67
N LYS A 127 -3.25 2.25 -17.74
CA LYS A 127 -3.91 1.32 -18.66
C LYS A 127 -5.39 1.17 -18.38
N ASP A 128 -5.78 1.18 -17.11
CA ASP A 128 -7.19 1.15 -16.68
C ASP A 128 -7.98 2.39 -17.18
N CYS A 129 -7.29 3.45 -17.63
CA CYS A 129 -7.88 4.65 -18.21
C CYS A 129 -7.93 4.64 -19.75
N TYR A 130 -7.39 3.63 -20.41
CA TYR A 130 -7.33 3.55 -21.87
C TYR A 130 -8.40 2.61 -22.41
N LEU A 131 -8.87 2.92 -23.61
CA LEU A 131 -9.74 2.04 -24.37
C LEU A 131 -8.95 0.83 -24.89
N SER A 132 -9.67 -0.22 -25.30
CA SER A 132 -9.05 -1.34 -25.99
C SER A 132 -8.42 -0.87 -27.31
N LYS A 133 -7.31 -1.52 -27.69
CA LYS A 133 -6.54 -1.13 -28.89
C LYS A 133 -7.35 -1.19 -30.18
N GLU A 134 -8.36 -2.06 -30.21
CA GLU A 134 -9.24 -2.25 -31.37
C GLU A 134 -10.14 -1.04 -31.63
N MET A 135 -10.48 -0.28 -30.57
CA MET A 135 -11.34 0.90 -30.65
C MET A 135 -10.57 2.19 -30.93
N ILE A 136 -9.23 2.12 -31.06
CA ILE A 136 -8.34 3.24 -31.32
C ILE A 136 -7.70 3.04 -32.69
N LYS A 137 -7.88 4.01 -33.59
CA LYS A 137 -7.18 4.04 -34.88
C LYS A 137 -6.29 5.26 -34.93
N CYS A 138 -4.98 5.04 -34.97
CA CYS A 138 -3.98 6.09 -35.14
C CYS A 138 -3.28 5.89 -36.49
N THR A 139 -3.21 6.96 -37.26
CA THR A 139 -2.40 7.09 -38.48
C THR A 139 -1.42 8.23 -38.28
N ASP A 140 -0.55 8.46 -39.27
CA ASP A 140 0.40 9.57 -39.24
C ASP A 140 -0.29 10.95 -39.29
N THR A 141 -1.55 11.00 -39.72
CA THR A 141 -2.30 12.24 -39.94
C THR A 141 -3.46 12.45 -38.98
N TYR A 142 -4.01 11.40 -38.39
CA TYR A 142 -5.12 11.52 -37.47
C TYR A 142 -5.16 10.39 -36.43
N ALA A 143 -5.84 10.67 -35.33
CA ALA A 143 -6.28 9.66 -34.37
C ALA A 143 -7.79 9.73 -34.24
N LYS A 144 -8.46 8.57 -34.24
CA LYS A 144 -9.90 8.47 -34.00
C LYS A 144 -10.21 7.33 -33.05
N ILE A 145 -11.29 7.53 -32.31
CA ILE A 145 -11.76 6.61 -31.27
C ILE A 145 -13.25 6.38 -31.51
N GLU A 146 -13.74 5.18 -31.21
CA GLU A 146 -15.18 4.92 -31.21
C GLU A 146 -15.89 5.68 -30.09
N LEU A 147 -16.91 6.48 -30.46
CA LEU A 147 -17.62 7.33 -29.51
C LEU A 147 -18.32 6.52 -28.41
N GLN A 148 -18.97 5.40 -28.77
CA GLN A 148 -19.66 4.56 -27.79
C GLN A 148 -18.68 4.02 -26.74
N ALA A 149 -17.54 3.49 -27.18
CA ALA A 149 -16.50 2.98 -26.29
C ALA A 149 -15.99 4.08 -25.34
N LEU A 150 -15.83 5.31 -25.81
CA LEU A 150 -15.44 6.46 -24.99
C LEU A 150 -16.48 6.80 -23.91
N LEU A 151 -17.77 6.82 -24.28
CA LEU A 151 -18.86 7.10 -23.35
C LEU A 151 -19.00 6.01 -22.29
N ASP A 152 -18.88 4.74 -22.68
CA ASP A 152 -18.95 3.59 -21.78
C ASP A 152 -17.82 3.63 -20.75
N LEU A 153 -16.58 3.85 -21.21
CA LEU A 153 -15.42 3.95 -20.32
C LEU A 153 -15.57 5.14 -19.35
N THR A 154 -16.05 6.28 -19.84
CA THR A 154 -16.26 7.48 -19.00
C THR A 154 -17.28 7.19 -17.91
N THR A 155 -18.40 6.56 -18.26
CA THR A 155 -19.48 6.18 -17.34
C THR A 155 -18.98 5.20 -16.27
N GLN A 156 -18.28 4.13 -16.67
CA GLN A 156 -17.69 3.16 -15.73
C GLN A 156 -16.74 3.81 -14.73
N ARG A 157 -15.96 4.80 -15.17
CA ARG A 157 -15.02 5.50 -14.29
C ARG A 157 -15.71 6.49 -13.35
N LEU A 158 -16.79 7.14 -13.79
CA LEU A 158 -17.61 7.99 -12.92
C LEU A 158 -18.23 7.18 -11.79
N PHE A 159 -18.81 6.00 -12.09
CA PHE A 159 -19.35 5.11 -11.06
C PHE A 159 -18.29 4.60 -10.07
N LYS A 160 -17.02 4.50 -10.46
CA LYS A 160 -15.94 4.16 -9.53
C LYS A 160 -15.51 5.33 -8.64
N ALA A 161 -15.72 6.56 -9.10
CA ALA A 161 -15.29 7.76 -8.39
C ALA A 161 -16.39 8.31 -7.46
N ILE A 162 -17.65 8.13 -7.84
CA ILE A 162 -18.80 8.52 -7.04
C ILE A 162 -19.22 7.28 -6.24
N ASP A 163 -19.19 7.38 -4.91
CA ASP A 163 -19.65 6.31 -4.02
C ASP A 163 -21.19 6.25 -4.05
N THR A 164 -21.74 5.75 -5.17
CA THR A 164 -23.18 5.68 -5.36
C THR A 164 -23.71 4.43 -4.65
N ASN A 165 -24.09 4.58 -3.38
CA ASN A 165 -24.99 3.66 -2.67
C ASN A 165 -26.44 3.74 -3.21
N ALA A 166 -26.60 4.03 -4.49
CA ALA A 166 -27.90 4.32 -5.10
C ALA A 166 -28.42 3.07 -5.81
N ASP A 167 -29.43 2.43 -5.21
CA ASP A 167 -30.25 1.35 -5.80
C ASP A 167 -31.18 1.87 -6.92
N SER A 168 -30.67 2.76 -7.77
CA SER A 168 -31.42 3.32 -8.90
C SER A 168 -31.17 2.50 -10.16
N GLN A 169 -32.24 2.05 -10.81
CA GLN A 169 -32.17 1.20 -12.01
C GLN A 169 -31.75 1.95 -13.28
N GLU A 170 -31.81 3.29 -13.31
CA GLU A 170 -31.53 4.09 -14.51
C GLU A 170 -30.78 5.37 -14.19
N PHE A 171 -29.71 5.63 -14.95
CA PHE A 171 -28.92 6.86 -14.90
C PHE A 171 -28.85 7.49 -16.28
N LYS A 172 -28.96 8.82 -16.34
CA LYS A 172 -28.86 9.58 -17.58
C LYS A 172 -27.56 10.38 -17.62
N LEU A 173 -26.65 10.01 -18.52
CA LEU A 173 -25.43 10.79 -18.79
C LEU A 173 -25.75 11.94 -19.75
N ILE A 174 -25.62 13.18 -19.27
CA ILE A 174 -25.74 14.39 -20.11
C ILE A 174 -24.32 14.87 -20.43
N SER A 175 -23.95 14.82 -21.71
CA SER A 175 -22.60 15.14 -22.20
C SER A 175 -22.58 16.39 -23.09
N LYS A 176 -21.43 17.07 -23.16
CA LYS A 176 -21.16 18.17 -24.09
C LYS A 176 -19.96 17.80 -24.97
N TRP A 177 -19.97 18.23 -26.23
CA TRP A 177 -18.88 18.00 -27.19
C TRP A 177 -18.66 19.24 -28.08
N GLY A 178 -17.49 19.31 -28.74
CA GLY A 178 -17.09 20.39 -29.64
C GLY A 178 -15.68 20.17 -30.17
N PHE A 179 -15.23 21.02 -31.09
CA PHE A 179 -13.88 20.97 -31.67
C PHE A 179 -13.30 22.38 -31.79
N ASP A 180 -11.99 22.50 -31.65
CA ASP A 180 -11.23 23.74 -31.81
C ASP A 180 -9.83 23.43 -32.37
N GLY A 181 -9.18 24.42 -33.00
CA GLY A 181 -7.87 24.28 -33.64
C GLY A 181 -6.79 25.12 -32.96
N ALA A 182 -5.57 24.59 -32.86
CA ALA A 182 -4.42 25.31 -32.31
C ALA A 182 -3.22 25.26 -33.29
N SER A 183 -2.56 26.39 -33.51
CA SER A 183 -1.35 26.54 -34.33
C SER A 183 -0.11 26.79 -33.46
N GLY A 184 1.11 26.61 -34.02
CA GLY A 184 2.37 27.01 -33.37
C GLY A 184 3.15 25.88 -32.69
N GLN A 185 2.84 24.62 -33.00
CA GLN A 185 3.63 23.48 -32.56
C GLN A 185 4.96 23.43 -33.33
N SER A 186 6.07 23.29 -32.61
CA SER A 186 7.41 23.17 -33.20
C SER A 186 7.55 21.84 -33.95
N PHE A 187 7.98 21.90 -35.21
CA PHE A 187 8.44 20.74 -35.96
C PHE A 187 9.78 20.27 -35.39
N TYR A 188 9.90 18.96 -35.18
CA TYR A 188 11.09 18.29 -34.66
C TYR A 188 11.87 17.63 -35.80
#